data_AF-A0A1Q4EBH0-F1
#
_entry.id   AF-A0A1Q4EBH0-F1
#
_cell.length_a   1.000
_cell.length_b   1.000
_cell.length_c   1.000
_cell.angle_alpha   90.00
_cell.angle_beta   90.00
_cell.angle_gamma   90.00
#
_symmetry.space_group_name_H-M   'P 1'
#
loop_
_entity.id
_entity.type
_entity.pdbx_description
1 polymer ?
#
loop_
_entity_poly.entity_id
_entity_poly.type
_entity_poly.pdbx_seq_one_letter_code
_entity_poly.pdbx_strand_id
1 'polypeptide(L)'
;MGFLDVLLGRTTPPQPRLDVLFRIPGAALTLHEATGFAPTGTGAVCVRAAEGGASERAWTDIRDLLRLDPGTAVTFVPDEFGCTWVTCHRDDGYLTTLTTQLHGVNTTLDEAGLGTSLLCTVTGFVSNPVDGPERRLGLVHLFARGTVYPFAPAADRTRDTALELQVRALLDGELPMEPDLERWFPIWGAPAP
;
A
#
# COMPACT_ATOMS: atom_id res chain seq x y z
N MET A 1 -6.16 -12.85 29.68
CA MET A 1 -5.60 -13.71 28.62
C MET A 1 -5.11 -14.98 29.28
N GLY A 2 -5.67 -16.14 28.90
CA GLY A 2 -5.48 -17.40 29.61
C GLY A 2 -4.30 -18.21 29.06
N PHE A 3 -3.53 -18.81 29.96
CA PHE A 3 -2.36 -19.67 29.69
C PHE A 3 -2.66 -20.90 28.80
N LEU A 4 -3.93 -21.19 28.49
CA LEU A 4 -4.36 -22.41 27.80
C LEU A 4 -4.44 -22.28 26.28
N ASP A 5 -4.48 -21.06 25.71
CA ASP A 5 -4.54 -20.88 24.24
C ASP A 5 -3.20 -21.19 23.55
N VAL A 6 -2.08 -21.11 24.27
CA VAL A 6 -0.73 -21.39 23.73
C VAL A 6 -0.49 -22.89 23.49
N LEU A 7 -1.20 -23.77 24.22
CA LEU A 7 -1.01 -25.22 24.12
C LEU A 7 -1.79 -25.88 22.98
N LEU A 8 -2.76 -25.20 22.37
CA LEU A 8 -3.61 -25.75 21.31
C LEU A 8 -3.15 -25.41 19.88
N GLY A 9 -1.99 -24.77 19.71
CA GLY A 9 -1.43 -24.45 18.39
C GLY A 9 -2.31 -23.54 17.54
N ARG A 10 -3.38 -22.97 18.11
CA ARG A 10 -4.22 -21.96 17.48
C ARG A 10 -3.60 -20.60 17.74
N THR A 11 -2.51 -20.32 17.05
CA THR A 11 -2.10 -18.93 16.85
C THR A 11 -3.17 -18.28 15.99
N THR A 12 -4.12 -17.56 16.59
CA THR A 12 -4.98 -16.65 15.84
C THR A 12 -4.04 -15.72 15.06
N PRO A 13 -4.08 -15.71 13.72
CA PRO A 13 -3.23 -14.83 12.94
C PRO A 13 -3.45 -13.39 13.43
N PRO A 14 -2.40 -12.58 13.62
CA PRO A 14 -2.57 -11.18 13.99
C PRO A 14 -3.51 -10.54 12.98
N GLN A 15 -4.60 -9.92 13.47
CA GLN A 15 -5.54 -9.26 12.58
C GLN A 15 -4.81 -8.14 11.83
N PRO A 16 -5.01 -8.04 10.50
CA PRO A 16 -4.37 -7.02 9.68
C PRO A 16 -4.72 -5.63 10.22
N ARG A 17 -3.69 -4.82 10.49
CA ARG A 17 -3.87 -3.44 10.97
C ARG A 17 -4.14 -2.54 9.77
N LEU A 18 -5.38 -2.55 9.28
CA LEU A 18 -5.81 -1.76 8.12
C LEU A 18 -5.74 -0.24 8.37
N ASP A 19 -5.82 0.16 9.64
CA ASP A 19 -5.85 1.57 10.05
C ASP A 19 -4.52 2.30 9.85
N VAL A 20 -3.43 1.57 9.56
CA VAL A 20 -2.13 2.17 9.24
C VAL A 20 -2.22 3.08 8.03
N LEU A 21 -3.10 2.78 7.06
CA LEU A 21 -3.32 3.64 5.90
C LEU A 21 -3.80 5.04 6.27
N PHE A 22 -4.54 5.20 7.36
CA PHE A 22 -5.00 6.51 7.82
C PHE A 22 -3.90 7.37 8.46
N ARG A 23 -2.71 6.80 8.70
CA ARG A 23 -1.52 7.57 9.12
C ARG A 23 -0.73 8.14 7.93
N ILE A 24 -0.93 7.61 6.73
CA ILE A 24 -0.20 8.01 5.52
C ILE A 24 -0.40 9.50 5.17
N PRO A 25 -1.60 10.10 5.29
CA PRO A 25 -1.77 11.53 5.00
C PRO A 25 -0.92 12.45 5.89
N GLY A 26 -0.77 12.11 7.18
CA GLY A 26 0.09 12.85 8.10
C GLY A 26 1.57 12.69 7.74
N ALA A 27 2.02 11.45 7.55
CA ALA A 27 3.40 11.15 7.15
C ALA A 27 3.79 11.77 5.79
N ALA A 28 2.84 11.87 4.87
CA ALA A 28 3.04 12.54 3.58
C ALA A 28 3.32 14.03 3.73
N LEU A 29 2.73 14.70 4.71
CA LEU A 29 3.02 16.11 4.99
C LEU A 29 4.47 16.27 5.47
N THR A 30 4.88 15.47 6.45
CA THR A 30 6.28 15.46 6.95
C THR A 30 7.26 15.15 5.83
N LEU A 31 6.94 14.15 4.98
CA LEU A 31 7.74 13.80 3.82
C LEU A 31 7.88 15.00 2.86
N HIS A 32 6.76 15.66 2.53
CA HIS A 32 6.75 16.79 1.63
C HIS A 32 7.58 17.97 2.17
N GLU A 33 7.40 18.32 3.44
CA GLU A 33 8.12 19.43 4.08
C GLU A 33 9.63 19.20 4.13
N ALA A 34 10.08 17.96 4.38
CA ALA A 34 11.50 17.66 4.52
C ALA A 34 12.21 17.37 3.20
N THR A 35 11.49 16.91 2.16
CA THR A 35 12.11 16.36 0.94
C THR A 35 11.54 16.88 -0.38
N GLY A 36 10.42 17.60 -0.35
CA GLY A 36 9.72 18.08 -1.54
C GLY A 36 8.94 17.00 -2.31
N PHE A 37 8.93 15.74 -1.85
CA PHE A 37 8.10 14.71 -2.46
C PHE A 37 6.61 15.02 -2.28
N ALA A 38 5.84 14.96 -3.36
CA ALA A 38 4.40 15.19 -3.36
C ALA A 38 3.65 13.90 -3.72
N PRO A 39 2.42 13.69 -3.19
CA PRO A 39 1.59 12.56 -3.58
C PRO A 39 1.29 12.59 -5.08
N THR A 40 1.33 11.44 -5.75
CA THR A 40 0.95 11.34 -7.18
C THR A 40 -0.55 11.26 -7.39
N GLY A 41 -1.34 11.14 -6.30
CA GLY A 41 -2.75 10.81 -6.36
C GLY A 41 -3.04 9.35 -6.69
N THR A 42 -2.01 8.51 -6.83
CA THR A 42 -2.14 7.08 -7.15
C THR A 42 -1.78 6.21 -5.96
N GLY A 43 -2.59 5.18 -5.71
CA GLY A 43 -2.23 4.08 -4.82
C GLY A 43 -2.84 2.78 -5.32
N ALA A 44 -2.29 1.66 -4.87
CA ALA A 44 -2.74 0.36 -5.33
C ALA A 44 -2.70 -0.70 -4.23
N VAL A 45 -3.68 -1.62 -4.26
CA VAL A 45 -3.73 -2.81 -3.42
C VAL A 45 -3.30 -4.01 -4.24
N CYS A 46 -2.31 -4.75 -3.74
CA CYS A 46 -1.84 -6.00 -4.33
C CYS A 46 -2.45 -7.18 -3.58
N VAL A 47 -3.14 -8.04 -4.33
CA VAL A 47 -3.68 -9.30 -3.81
C VAL A 47 -3.21 -10.43 -4.72
N ARG A 48 -2.78 -11.54 -4.15
CA ARG A 48 -2.53 -12.75 -4.92
C ARG A 48 -3.86 -13.21 -5.50
N ALA A 49 -3.91 -13.43 -6.81
CA ALA A 49 -5.14 -13.85 -7.48
C ALA A 49 -5.65 -15.13 -6.81
N ALA A 50 -6.83 -15.05 -6.20
CA ALA A 50 -7.54 -16.22 -5.73
C ALA A 50 -8.49 -16.65 -6.85
N GLU A 51 -8.34 -17.89 -7.33
CA GLU A 51 -9.25 -18.47 -8.30
C GLU A 51 -10.60 -18.79 -7.63
N GLY A 52 -11.73 -18.48 -8.31
CA GLY A 52 -13.07 -18.88 -7.88
C GLY A 52 -14.09 -17.74 -7.71
N GLY A 53 -15.37 -18.10 -7.55
CA GLY A 53 -16.50 -17.15 -7.54
C GLY A 53 -16.64 -16.26 -6.30
N ALA A 54 -15.82 -16.46 -5.25
CA ALA A 54 -15.70 -15.50 -4.15
C ALA A 54 -14.95 -14.23 -4.61
N SER A 55 -13.93 -14.40 -5.45
CA SER A 55 -13.14 -13.30 -6.01
C SER A 55 -13.97 -12.45 -6.97
N GLU A 56 -14.81 -13.07 -7.82
CA GLU A 56 -15.67 -12.33 -8.77
C GLU A 56 -16.68 -11.40 -8.08
N ARG A 57 -17.27 -11.85 -6.96
CA ARG A 57 -18.15 -11.01 -6.14
C ARG A 57 -17.39 -9.86 -5.48
N ALA A 58 -16.25 -10.16 -4.86
CA ALA A 58 -15.40 -9.12 -4.26
C ALA A 58 -15.00 -8.04 -5.28
N TRP A 59 -14.66 -8.42 -6.52
CA TRP A 59 -14.37 -7.47 -7.58
C TRP A 59 -15.56 -6.60 -7.97
N THR A 60 -16.77 -7.13 -7.88
CA THR A 60 -18.01 -6.37 -8.15
C THR A 60 -18.26 -5.38 -7.01
N ASP A 61 -18.18 -5.84 -5.77
CA ASP A 61 -18.39 -5.01 -4.58
C ASP A 61 -17.38 -3.86 -4.50
N ILE A 62 -16.11 -4.11 -4.81
CA ILE A 62 -15.07 -3.07 -4.87
C ILE A 62 -15.40 -2.03 -5.94
N ARG A 63 -15.85 -2.45 -7.14
CA ARG A 63 -16.22 -1.49 -8.18
C ARG A 63 -17.40 -0.64 -7.74
N ASP A 64 -18.40 -1.24 -7.13
CA ASP A 64 -19.60 -0.51 -6.69
C ASP A 64 -19.30 0.43 -5.53
N LEU A 65 -18.45 0.01 -4.59
CA LEU A 65 -17.92 0.86 -3.51
C LEU A 65 -17.19 2.09 -4.09
N LEU A 66 -16.24 1.87 -4.99
CA LEU A 66 -15.40 2.96 -5.53
C LEU A 66 -16.19 3.90 -6.46
N ARG A 67 -17.24 3.41 -7.13
CA ARG A 67 -18.16 4.24 -7.94
C ARG A 67 -18.96 5.27 -7.14
N LEU A 68 -19.07 5.10 -5.81
CA LEU A 68 -19.72 6.07 -4.95
C LEU A 68 -18.97 7.41 -4.92
N ASP A 69 -17.69 7.41 -5.28
CA ASP A 69 -16.84 8.59 -5.40
C ASP A 69 -16.37 8.76 -6.86
N PRO A 70 -17.07 9.57 -7.68
CA PRO A 70 -16.73 9.76 -9.09
C PRO A 70 -15.38 10.47 -9.29
N GLY A 71 -14.77 11.02 -8.23
CA GLY A 71 -13.43 11.61 -8.28
C GLY A 71 -12.30 10.57 -8.22
N THR A 72 -12.61 9.29 -8.03
CA THR A 72 -11.62 8.21 -8.00
C THR A 72 -11.75 7.33 -9.26
N ALA A 73 -10.72 7.35 -10.10
CA ALA A 73 -10.58 6.38 -11.18
C ALA A 73 -10.06 5.05 -10.61
N VAL A 74 -10.65 3.93 -11.04
CA VAL A 74 -10.23 2.58 -10.61
C VAL A 74 -9.88 1.68 -11.79
N THR A 75 -8.78 0.94 -11.67
CA THR A 75 -8.40 -0.12 -12.61
C THR A 75 -8.01 -1.40 -11.87
N PHE A 76 -8.14 -2.53 -12.56
CA PHE A 76 -7.75 -3.86 -12.06
C PHE A 76 -6.75 -4.42 -13.05
N VAL A 77 -5.50 -4.59 -12.62
CA VAL A 77 -4.40 -4.99 -13.50
C VAL A 77 -3.77 -6.28 -12.97
N PRO A 78 -3.91 -7.42 -13.66
CA PRO A 78 -3.16 -8.61 -13.33
C PRO A 78 -1.68 -8.43 -13.68
N ASP A 79 -0.78 -9.05 -12.91
CA ASP A 79 0.66 -9.08 -13.18
C ASP A 79 1.17 -10.47 -13.56
N GLU A 80 2.44 -10.53 -13.96
CA GLU A 80 3.12 -11.76 -14.38
C GLU A 80 3.35 -12.77 -13.24
N PHE A 81 3.16 -12.36 -11.99
CA PHE A 81 3.38 -13.17 -10.78
C PHE A 81 2.09 -13.76 -10.21
N GLY A 82 0.98 -13.65 -10.94
CA GLY A 82 -0.33 -14.13 -10.50
C GLY A 82 -0.94 -13.26 -9.40
N CYS A 83 -0.57 -11.99 -9.31
CA CYS A 83 -1.24 -11.01 -8.47
C CYS A 83 -2.15 -10.12 -9.30
N THR A 84 -3.13 -9.51 -8.65
CA THR A 84 -3.98 -8.47 -9.21
C THR A 84 -3.79 -7.19 -8.42
N TRP A 85 -3.57 -6.09 -9.13
CA TRP A 85 -3.47 -4.76 -8.58
C TRP A 85 -4.78 -4.01 -8.76
N VAL A 86 -5.42 -3.63 -7.65
CA VAL A 86 -6.53 -2.68 -7.66
C VAL A 86 -5.95 -1.29 -7.49
N THR A 87 -5.94 -0.50 -8.56
CA THR A 87 -5.34 0.84 -8.57
C THR A 87 -6.42 1.89 -8.44
N CYS A 88 -6.26 2.81 -7.50
CA CYS A 88 -7.07 4.00 -7.35
C CYS A 88 -6.23 5.22 -7.75
N HIS A 89 -6.80 6.12 -8.55
CA HIS A 89 -6.18 7.37 -8.93
C HIS A 89 -7.13 8.54 -8.74
N ARG A 90 -6.59 9.66 -8.25
CA ARG A 90 -7.30 10.93 -8.10
C ARG A 90 -6.46 12.09 -8.64
N ASP A 91 -7.04 12.89 -9.53
CA ASP A 91 -6.39 14.08 -10.10
C ASP A 91 -6.15 15.18 -9.06
N ASP A 92 -6.99 15.24 -8.01
CA ASP A 92 -6.89 16.24 -6.94
C ASP A 92 -5.77 15.95 -5.93
N GLY A 93 -5.12 14.78 -6.03
CA GLY A 93 -4.05 14.36 -5.12
C GLY A 93 -4.47 14.22 -3.65
N TYR A 94 -5.78 14.21 -3.36
CA TYR A 94 -6.26 14.29 -1.98
C TYR A 94 -6.10 12.96 -1.23
N LEU A 95 -5.00 12.87 -0.50
CA LEU A 95 -4.49 11.62 0.05
C LEU A 95 -5.40 11.00 1.12
N THR A 96 -6.15 11.81 1.87
CA THR A 96 -7.12 11.33 2.86
C THR A 96 -8.24 10.52 2.20
N THR A 97 -8.78 11.00 1.08
CA THR A 97 -9.79 10.24 0.33
C THR A 97 -9.16 9.01 -0.32
N LEU A 98 -7.98 9.15 -0.94
CA LEU A 98 -7.30 8.01 -1.56
C LEU A 98 -7.05 6.86 -0.56
N THR A 99 -6.52 7.17 0.61
CA THR A 99 -6.25 6.17 1.67
C THR A 99 -7.54 5.56 2.23
N THR A 100 -8.64 6.32 2.30
CA THR A 100 -9.97 5.79 2.62
C THR A 100 -10.45 4.79 1.58
N GLN A 101 -10.28 5.10 0.28
CA GLN A 101 -10.67 4.17 -0.79
C GLN A 101 -9.81 2.90 -0.77
N LEU A 102 -8.49 3.02 -0.61
CA LEU A 102 -7.58 1.87 -0.50
C LEU A 102 -7.89 1.00 0.73
N HIS A 103 -8.23 1.63 1.86
CA HIS A 103 -8.71 0.90 3.03
C HIS A 103 -10.01 0.16 2.73
N GLY A 104 -10.98 0.79 2.07
CA GLY A 104 -12.22 0.14 1.63
C GLY A 104 -11.96 -1.09 0.77
N VAL A 105 -11.05 -1.00 -0.21
CA VAL A 105 -10.62 -2.15 -1.03
C VAL A 105 -10.07 -3.28 -0.17
N ASN A 106 -9.16 -2.97 0.77
CA ASN A 106 -8.59 -3.96 1.68
C ASN A 106 -9.66 -4.66 2.53
N THR A 107 -10.58 -3.87 3.12
CA THR A 107 -11.66 -4.39 3.95
C THR A 107 -12.61 -5.28 3.15
N THR A 108 -13.02 -4.87 1.94
CA THR A 108 -13.89 -5.70 1.08
C THR A 108 -13.21 -7.01 0.68
N LEU A 109 -11.91 -7.00 0.40
CA LEU A 109 -11.15 -8.22 0.10
C LEU A 109 -11.03 -9.13 1.33
N ASP A 110 -10.78 -8.57 2.52
CA ASP A 110 -10.71 -9.32 3.77
C ASP A 110 -12.07 -9.98 4.12
N GLU A 111 -13.16 -9.22 4.03
CA GLU A 111 -14.54 -9.69 4.26
C GLU A 111 -14.96 -10.79 3.26
N ALA A 112 -14.44 -10.75 2.04
CA ALA A 112 -14.62 -11.80 1.04
C ALA A 112 -13.78 -13.07 1.29
N GLY A 113 -12.99 -13.11 2.37
CA GLY A 113 -12.11 -14.22 2.74
C GLY A 113 -10.75 -14.21 2.03
N LEU A 114 -10.38 -13.12 1.36
CA LEU A 114 -9.12 -12.96 0.63
C LEU A 114 -8.03 -12.28 1.48
N GLY A 115 -8.27 -12.05 2.78
CA GLY A 115 -7.33 -11.43 3.70
C GLY A 115 -5.94 -12.08 3.72
N THR A 116 -5.88 -13.41 3.63
CA THR A 116 -4.60 -14.15 3.59
C THR A 116 -3.87 -14.03 2.25
N SER A 117 -4.57 -13.60 1.20
CA SER A 117 -4.02 -13.34 -0.13
C SER A 117 -3.59 -11.88 -0.31
N LEU A 118 -3.98 -10.97 0.59
CA LEU A 118 -3.57 -9.58 0.55
C LEU A 118 -2.07 -9.46 0.87
N LEU A 119 -1.33 -8.84 -0.03
CA LEU A 119 0.13 -8.73 0.06
C LEU A 119 0.53 -7.37 0.61
N CYS A 120 0.16 -6.30 -0.09
CA CYS A 120 0.50 -4.95 0.29
C CYS A 120 -0.47 -3.90 -0.27
N THR A 121 -0.37 -2.70 0.27
CA THR A 121 -0.93 -1.48 -0.32
C THR A 121 0.20 -0.49 -0.51
N VAL A 122 0.26 0.18 -1.65
CA VAL A 122 1.27 1.19 -1.95
C VAL A 122 0.64 2.53 -2.26
N THR A 123 1.28 3.61 -1.81
CA THR A 123 0.91 5.00 -2.13
C THR A 123 2.10 5.67 -2.80
N GLY A 124 1.87 6.26 -3.97
CA GLY A 124 2.91 6.85 -4.81
C GLY A 124 3.20 8.31 -4.49
N PHE A 125 4.47 8.66 -4.59
CA PHE A 125 5.03 9.99 -4.42
C PHE A 125 6.06 10.27 -5.50
N VAL A 126 6.21 11.54 -5.86
CA VAL A 126 7.16 11.99 -6.86
C VAL A 126 7.91 13.23 -6.36
N SER A 127 9.20 13.31 -6.65
CA SER A 127 9.99 14.49 -6.29
C SER A 127 9.62 15.69 -7.16
N ASN A 128 9.84 16.90 -6.63
CA ASN A 128 9.68 18.11 -7.42
C ASN A 128 10.66 18.12 -8.61
N PRO A 129 10.20 18.32 -9.86
CA PRO A 129 11.06 18.38 -11.05
C PRO A 129 12.10 19.50 -11.02
N VAL A 130 11.92 20.52 -10.18
CA VAL A 130 12.88 21.64 -10.04
C VAL A 130 14.18 21.21 -9.35
N ASP A 131 14.14 20.13 -8.56
CA ASP A 131 15.28 19.66 -7.75
C ASP A 131 16.20 18.68 -8.50
N GLY A 132 15.93 18.40 -9.78
CA GLY A 132 16.70 17.49 -10.63
C GLY A 132 15.83 16.48 -11.38
N PRO A 133 16.39 15.32 -11.79
CA PRO A 133 15.60 14.28 -12.46
C PRO A 133 14.47 13.80 -11.55
N GLU A 134 13.32 13.48 -12.15
CA GLU A 134 12.17 12.93 -11.44
C GLU A 134 12.56 11.66 -10.69
N ARG A 135 12.40 11.68 -9.37
CA ARG A 135 12.55 10.52 -8.50
C ARG A 135 11.18 10.07 -8.02
N ARG A 136 10.99 8.77 -7.92
CA ARG A 136 9.74 8.16 -7.50
C ARG A 136 9.92 7.45 -6.17
N LEU A 137 8.88 7.46 -5.36
CA LEU A 137 8.88 6.89 -4.02
C LEU A 137 7.51 6.31 -3.70
N GLY A 138 7.51 5.12 -3.14
CA GLY A 138 6.31 4.42 -2.69
C GLY A 138 6.39 4.18 -1.21
N LEU A 139 5.31 4.47 -0.48
CA LEU A 139 5.14 3.96 0.87
C LEU A 139 4.34 2.66 0.78
N VAL A 140 5.01 1.53 1.06
CA VAL A 140 4.45 0.18 0.92
C VAL A 140 4.04 -0.34 2.30
N HIS A 141 2.75 -0.46 2.52
CA HIS A 141 2.15 -1.08 3.69
C HIS A 141 2.04 -2.61 3.49
N LEU A 142 2.74 -3.39 4.31
CA LEU A 142 2.70 -4.85 4.33
C LEU A 142 1.50 -5.34 5.13
N PHE A 143 0.52 -5.93 4.44
CA PHE A 143 -0.76 -6.29 5.03
C PHE A 143 -0.64 -7.24 6.22
N ALA A 144 0.11 -8.34 6.04
CA ALA A 144 0.28 -9.37 7.07
C ALA A 144 1.08 -8.91 8.31
N ARG A 145 1.79 -7.77 8.22
CA ARG A 145 2.65 -7.26 9.30
C ARG A 145 2.12 -5.96 9.90
N GLY A 146 1.30 -5.20 9.17
CA GLY A 146 0.85 -3.88 9.59
C GLY A 146 1.99 -2.86 9.65
N THR A 147 3.06 -3.08 8.87
CA THR A 147 4.27 -2.24 8.83
C THR A 147 4.41 -1.56 7.47
N VAL A 148 5.17 -0.47 7.42
CA VAL A 148 5.42 0.29 6.20
C VAL A 148 6.91 0.32 5.87
N TYR A 149 7.27 0.18 4.60
CA TYR A 149 8.61 0.50 4.13
C TYR A 149 8.58 1.43 2.91
N PRO A 150 9.58 2.31 2.76
CA PRO A 150 9.75 3.08 1.55
C PRO A 150 10.39 2.22 0.46
N PHE A 151 9.91 2.39 -0.77
CA PHE A 151 10.49 1.80 -1.96
C PHE A 151 10.75 2.90 -2.99
N ALA A 152 12.00 3.09 -3.39
CA ALA A 152 12.39 4.14 -4.33
C ALA A 152 12.96 3.51 -5.61
N PRO A 153 12.12 3.20 -6.61
CA PRO A 153 12.61 2.60 -7.83
C PRO A 153 13.47 3.57 -8.64
N ALA A 154 14.49 3.03 -9.28
CA ALA A 154 15.39 3.69 -10.20
C ALA A 154 15.50 2.88 -11.51
N ALA A 155 16.31 3.36 -12.44
CA ALA A 155 16.51 2.72 -13.74
C ALA A 155 16.99 1.26 -13.60
N ASP A 156 16.77 0.45 -14.64
CA ASP A 156 17.28 -0.93 -14.75
C ASP A 156 16.86 -1.86 -13.59
N ARG A 157 15.66 -1.66 -13.03
CA ARG A 157 15.16 -2.41 -11.86
C ARG A 157 16.13 -2.34 -10.66
N THR A 158 16.73 -1.18 -10.47
CA THR A 158 17.53 -0.83 -9.29
C THR A 158 16.75 0.07 -8.35
N ARG A 159 17.19 0.24 -7.10
CA ARG A 159 16.55 1.11 -6.10
C ARG A 159 17.52 2.11 -5.51
N ASP A 160 17.03 3.30 -5.19
CA ASP A 160 17.77 4.29 -4.43
C ASP A 160 17.68 3.97 -2.93
N THR A 161 18.55 3.06 -2.48
CA THR A 161 18.60 2.63 -1.07
C THR A 161 18.91 3.79 -0.10
N ALA A 162 19.66 4.80 -0.55
CA ALA A 162 19.95 5.96 0.28
C ALA A 162 18.68 6.77 0.56
N LEU A 163 17.87 7.00 -0.47
CA LEU A 163 16.56 7.64 -0.32
C LEU A 163 15.61 6.79 0.55
N GLU A 164 15.56 5.47 0.36
CA GLU A 164 14.71 4.59 1.18
C GLU A 164 15.10 4.67 2.67
N LEU A 165 16.38 4.62 3.00
CA LEU A 165 16.85 4.73 4.39
C LEU A 165 16.62 6.14 4.98
N GLN A 166 16.78 7.19 4.18
CA GLN A 166 16.46 8.56 4.58
C GLN A 166 14.98 8.71 4.93
N VAL A 167 14.09 8.23 4.05
CA VAL A 167 12.63 8.30 4.28
C VAL A 167 12.22 7.47 5.48
N ARG A 168 12.83 6.29 5.68
CA ARG A 168 12.61 5.48 6.89
C ARG A 168 12.95 6.25 8.16
N ALA A 169 14.11 6.91 8.20
CA ALA A 169 14.52 7.67 9.37
C ALA A 169 13.62 8.89 9.60
N LEU A 170 13.17 9.55 8.53
CA LEU A 170 12.29 10.70 8.59
C LEU A 170 10.91 10.36 9.16
N LEU A 171 10.32 9.23 8.74
CA LEU A 171 8.97 8.82 9.11
C LEU A 171 8.93 7.89 10.33
N ASP A 172 10.08 7.67 10.98
CA ASP A 172 10.16 6.91 12.22
C ASP A 172 9.35 7.61 13.33
N GLY A 173 8.54 6.84 14.07
CA GLY A 173 7.58 7.38 15.04
C GLY A 173 6.24 7.83 14.42
N GLU A 174 6.20 8.20 13.13
CA GLU A 174 4.97 8.58 12.43
C GLU A 174 4.27 7.42 11.74
N LEU A 175 5.02 6.42 11.28
CA LEU A 175 4.53 5.18 10.71
C LEU A 175 5.16 3.98 11.42
N PRO A 176 4.49 2.81 11.45
CA PRO A 176 5.09 1.58 11.95
C PRO A 176 6.11 1.07 10.92
N MET A 177 7.32 1.64 10.92
CA MET A 177 8.35 1.31 9.94
C MET A 177 8.77 -0.16 10.06
N GLU A 178 8.90 -0.84 8.93
CA GLU A 178 9.36 -2.24 8.89
C GLU A 178 10.84 -2.32 9.32
N PRO A 179 11.15 -2.97 10.46
CA PRO A 179 12.52 -3.06 10.95
C PRO A 179 13.39 -3.97 10.08
N ASP A 180 12.82 -5.03 9.50
CA ASP A 180 13.52 -6.06 8.74
C ASP A 180 13.66 -5.67 7.26
N LEU A 181 14.88 -5.31 6.85
CA LEU A 181 15.19 -4.91 5.47
C LEU A 181 15.03 -6.06 4.47
N GLU A 182 15.08 -7.32 4.90
CA GLU A 182 14.83 -8.46 4.00
C GLU A 182 13.37 -8.54 3.56
N ARG A 183 12.47 -7.87 4.29
CA ARG A 183 11.05 -7.73 3.96
C ARG A 183 10.75 -6.53 3.06
N TRP A 184 11.76 -5.76 2.69
CA TRP A 184 11.62 -4.66 1.74
C TRP A 184 11.67 -5.21 0.33
N PHE A 185 10.56 -5.85 -0.04
CA PHE A 185 10.41 -6.49 -1.34
C PHE A 185 10.36 -5.44 -2.45
N PRO A 186 11.14 -5.59 -3.51
CA PRO A 186 11.02 -4.71 -4.65
C PRO A 186 9.70 -4.99 -5.39
N ILE A 187 9.00 -3.93 -5.79
CA ILE A 187 7.71 -4.00 -6.48
C ILE A 187 7.80 -3.37 -7.89
N TRP A 188 8.73 -3.85 -8.72
CA TRP A 188 9.11 -3.28 -10.02
C TRP A 188 7.97 -3.11 -11.07
N GLY A 189 6.83 -3.75 -10.86
CA GLY A 189 5.65 -3.67 -11.74
C GLY A 189 4.42 -3.08 -11.05
N ALA A 190 4.57 -2.50 -9.86
CA ALA A 190 3.45 -1.88 -9.18
C ALA A 190 2.95 -0.64 -9.97
N PRO A 191 1.64 -0.39 -10.01
CA PRO A 191 1.07 0.82 -10.63
C PRO A 191 1.46 2.13 -9.95
N ALA A 192 2.02 2.04 -8.75
CA ALA A 192 2.69 3.10 -8.02
C ALA A 192 3.79 2.47 -7.14
N PRO A 193 4.96 3.09 -6.97
CA PRO A 193 5.48 4.29 -7.63
C PRO A 193 6.11 4.02 -9.01
#